data_AF-A0A1H8FX20-F1
#
_entry.id   AF-A0A1H8FX20-F1
#
_cell.length_a   1.000
_cell.length_b   1.000
_cell.length_c   1.000
_cell.angle_alpha   90.00
_cell.angle_beta   90.00
_cell.angle_gamma   90.00
#
_symmetry.space_group_name_H-M   'P 1'
#
loop_
_entity.id
_entity.type
_entity.pdbx_description
1 polymer ?
#
loop_
_entity_poly.entity_id
_entity_poly.type
_entity_poly.pdbx_seq_one_letter_code
_entity_poly.pdbx_strand_id
1 'polypeptide(L)'
;MRAIWMTMVLAVFMFSTAAVQASAEPAYAKWGRLAMKETAQRYHADIIDYKHVGRNVEDGGLMTETFRLQLRKGAREFEVTVRIWFEQQSERVVRIHFSEDDRASGLPAAMVLI
;
A
#
# COMPACT_ATOMS: atom_id res chain seq x y z
N MET A 1 -41.08 47.62 39.10
CA MET A 1 -40.63 47.81 37.70
C MET A 1 -39.22 47.25 37.57
N ARG A 2 -39.06 46.22 36.72
CA ARG A 2 -37.86 45.67 36.07
C ARG A 2 -38.00 44.15 35.95
N ALA A 3 -38.84 43.76 35.00
CA ALA A 3 -39.06 42.37 34.62
C ALA A 3 -37.80 41.85 33.91
N ILE A 4 -37.17 40.84 34.51
CA ILE A 4 -36.67 39.62 33.87
C ILE A 4 -36.21 39.83 32.42
N TRP A 5 -35.04 40.45 32.26
CA TRP A 5 -34.27 40.38 31.02
C TRP A 5 -33.52 39.05 31.01
N MET A 6 -34.08 38.01 30.38
CA MET A 6 -33.26 36.98 29.72
C MET A 6 -34.16 36.13 28.81
N THR A 7 -34.78 36.75 27.82
CA THR A 7 -35.41 36.00 26.72
C THR A 7 -34.31 35.31 25.91
N MET A 8 -34.08 34.03 26.24
CA MET A 8 -34.01 32.91 25.30
C MET A 8 -33.43 33.25 23.91
N VAL A 9 -32.10 33.34 23.81
CA VAL A 9 -31.41 33.12 22.52
C VAL A 9 -31.19 31.61 22.43
N LEU A 10 -32.18 30.92 21.89
CA LEU A 10 -32.05 29.53 21.44
C LEU A 10 -31.12 29.54 20.21
N ALA A 11 -29.82 29.68 20.45
CA ALA A 11 -28.81 29.38 19.45
C ALA A 11 -28.85 27.86 19.27
N VAL A 12 -29.74 27.39 18.40
CA VAL A 12 -29.64 26.06 17.80
C VAL A 12 -28.34 26.09 17.00
N PHE A 13 -27.24 25.79 17.69
CA PHE A 13 -26.00 25.35 17.06
C PHE A 13 -26.40 24.09 16.28
N MET A 14 -26.73 24.29 15.01
CA MET A 14 -26.81 23.25 14.01
C MET A 14 -25.42 22.61 13.96
N PHE A 15 -25.22 21.61 14.83
CA PHE A 15 -24.12 20.67 14.74
C PHE A 15 -24.34 19.92 13.42
N SER A 16 -23.76 20.43 12.34
CA SER A 16 -23.61 19.69 11.11
C SER A 16 -22.72 18.50 11.40
N THR A 17 -23.33 17.34 11.64
CA THR A 17 -22.63 16.06 11.67
C THR A 17 -22.19 15.77 10.25
N ALA A 18 -20.96 16.17 9.90
CA ALA A 18 -20.32 15.66 8.69
C ALA A 18 -20.23 14.14 8.85
N ALA A 19 -21.03 13.41 8.07
CA ALA A 19 -20.92 11.97 8.01
C ALA A 19 -19.52 11.63 7.50
N VAL A 20 -18.68 11.05 8.36
CA VAL A 20 -17.39 10.49 7.96
C VAL A 20 -17.70 9.32 7.03
N GLN A 21 -17.62 9.55 5.73
CA GLN A 21 -17.65 8.48 4.75
C GLN A 21 -16.37 7.66 4.95
N ALA A 22 -16.51 6.50 5.57
CA ALA A 22 -15.43 5.51 5.62
C ALA A 22 -15.14 5.08 4.17
N SER A 23 -14.14 5.68 3.55
CA SER A 23 -13.66 5.26 2.23
C SER A 23 -13.26 3.79 2.31
N ALA A 24 -13.90 2.95 1.50
CA ALA A 24 -13.55 1.54 1.42
C ALA A 24 -12.07 1.39 1.08
N GLU A 25 -11.39 0.47 1.76
CA GLU A 25 -9.97 0.21 1.52
C GLU A 25 -9.75 -0.20 0.04
N PRO A 26 -8.73 0.35 -0.64
CA PRO A 26 -8.41 -0.09 -2.00
C PRO A 26 -8.11 -1.59 -2.06
N ALA A 27 -8.60 -2.27 -3.10
CA ALA A 27 -8.47 -3.72 -3.24
C ALA A 27 -7.00 -4.22 -3.27
N TYR A 28 -6.03 -3.36 -3.60
CA TYR A 28 -4.61 -3.72 -3.59
C TYR A 28 -3.99 -3.72 -2.18
N ALA A 29 -4.59 -3.05 -1.20
CA ALA A 29 -3.95 -2.73 0.07
C ALA A 29 -3.69 -3.97 0.93
N LYS A 30 -4.57 -4.98 0.85
CA LYS A 30 -4.34 -6.31 1.44
C LYS A 30 -3.01 -6.92 0.96
N TRP A 31 -2.75 -6.85 -0.34
CA TRP A 31 -1.55 -7.41 -0.96
C TRP A 31 -0.31 -6.57 -0.67
N GLY A 32 -0.47 -5.25 -0.56
CA GLY A 32 0.59 -4.33 -0.13
C GLY A 32 1.11 -4.67 1.27
N ARG A 33 0.21 -4.95 2.23
CA ARG A 33 0.59 -5.42 3.58
C ARG A 33 1.36 -6.73 3.53
N LEU A 34 0.91 -7.68 2.73
CA LEU A 34 1.60 -8.96 2.56
C LEU A 34 3.00 -8.75 1.96
N ALA A 35 3.13 -7.92 0.91
CA ALA A 35 4.40 -7.61 0.29
C ALA A 35 5.40 -6.99 1.28
N MET A 36 4.96 -6.05 2.12
CA MET A 36 5.81 -5.44 3.16
C MET A 36 6.25 -6.46 4.20
N LYS A 37 5.32 -7.27 4.72
CA LYS A 37 5.60 -8.30 5.73
C LYS A 37 6.65 -9.30 5.23
N GLU A 38 6.41 -9.90 4.06
CA GLU A 38 7.29 -10.94 3.52
C GLU A 38 8.66 -10.39 3.12
N THR A 39 8.71 -9.14 2.63
CA THR A 39 9.97 -8.45 2.34
C THR A 39 10.79 -8.20 3.60
N ALA A 40 10.17 -7.65 4.64
CA ALA A 40 10.85 -7.40 5.91
C ALA A 40 11.39 -8.69 6.52
N GLN A 41 10.62 -9.79 6.44
CA GLN A 41 11.06 -11.12 6.89
C GLN A 41 12.22 -11.67 6.07
N ARG A 42 12.21 -11.50 4.74
CA ARG A 42 13.23 -12.05 3.84
C ARG A 42 14.56 -11.31 3.95
N TYR A 43 14.53 -9.98 3.98
CA TYR A 43 15.74 -9.17 3.87
C TYR A 43 16.30 -8.72 5.22
N HIS A 44 15.48 -8.79 6.28
CA HIS A 44 15.82 -8.27 7.61
C HIS A 44 16.35 -6.82 7.50
N ALA A 45 15.55 -5.98 6.84
CA ALA A 45 15.87 -4.60 6.51
C ALA A 45 14.63 -3.72 6.70
N ASP A 46 14.85 -2.43 6.94
CA ASP A 46 13.78 -1.46 7.09
C ASP A 46 13.18 -1.12 5.73
N ILE A 47 11.86 -1.03 5.64
CA ILE A 47 11.17 -0.54 4.44
C ILE A 47 11.00 0.98 4.61
N ILE A 48 11.67 1.75 3.77
CA ILE A 48 11.70 3.22 3.85
C ILE A 48 10.71 3.89 2.89
N ASP A 49 10.37 3.21 1.79
CA ASP A 49 9.34 3.66 0.85
C ASP A 49 8.62 2.47 0.22
N TYR A 50 7.38 2.71 -0.22
CA TYR A 50 6.48 1.73 -0.79
C TYR A 50 5.66 2.35 -1.92
N LYS A 51 5.63 1.65 -3.06
CA LYS A 51 4.83 2.04 -4.22
C LYS A 51 4.07 0.85 -4.79
N HIS A 52 2.75 1.00 -4.92
CA HIS A 52 1.94 0.11 -5.75
C HIS A 52 2.24 0.36 -7.22
N VAL A 53 2.61 -0.71 -7.95
CA VAL A 53 2.92 -0.63 -9.39
C VAL A 53 1.68 -0.92 -10.21
N GLY A 54 0.90 -1.94 -9.84
CA GLY A 54 -0.33 -2.26 -10.52
C GLY A 54 -0.75 -3.72 -10.40
N ARG A 55 -1.93 -3.99 -10.95
CA ARG A 55 -2.57 -5.30 -11.02
C ARG A 55 -2.64 -5.78 -12.47
N ASN A 56 -2.34 -7.06 -12.70
CA ASN A 56 -2.62 -7.73 -13.98
C ASN A 56 -3.52 -8.95 -13.77
N VAL A 57 -4.31 -9.27 -14.80
CA VAL A 57 -5.01 -10.55 -14.92
C VAL A 57 -4.06 -11.53 -15.61
N GLU A 58 -3.89 -12.70 -15.01
CA GLU A 58 -3.06 -13.78 -15.57
C GLU A 58 -3.98 -14.91 -16.04
N ASP A 59 -3.42 -15.85 -16.82
CA ASP A 59 -4.17 -17.02 -17.26
C ASP A 59 -4.55 -17.94 -16.09
N GLY A 60 -5.60 -18.76 -16.29
CA GLY A 60 -6.01 -19.76 -15.32
C GLY A 60 -6.69 -19.22 -14.06
N GLY A 61 -7.27 -18.02 -14.13
CA GLY A 61 -8.00 -17.41 -13.00
C GLY A 61 -7.07 -16.86 -11.91
N LEU A 62 -5.83 -16.54 -12.27
CA LEU A 62 -4.87 -15.89 -11.40
C LEU A 62 -4.87 -14.38 -11.64
N MET A 63 -4.48 -13.63 -10.61
CA MET A 63 -4.16 -12.22 -10.71
C MET A 63 -2.80 -11.97 -10.12
N THR A 64 -2.14 -10.91 -10.58
CA THR A 64 -0.93 -10.40 -9.95
C THR A 64 -1.13 -9.02 -9.36
N GLU A 65 -0.45 -8.78 -8.24
CA GLU A 65 -0.25 -7.45 -7.68
C GLU A 65 1.25 -7.21 -7.53
N THR A 66 1.73 -6.09 -8.08
CA THR A 66 3.15 -5.73 -8.09
C THR A 66 3.42 -4.49 -7.26
N PHE A 67 4.49 -4.53 -6.47
CA PHE A 67 4.92 -3.46 -5.57
C PHE A 67 6.42 -3.21 -5.75
N ARG A 68 6.83 -1.95 -5.56
CA ARG A 68 8.23 -1.58 -5.39
C ARG A 68 8.43 -1.11 -3.95
N LEU A 69 9.45 -1.66 -3.30
CA LEU A 69 9.82 -1.36 -1.93
C LEU A 69 11.25 -0.86 -1.93
N GLN A 70 11.49 0.28 -1.27
CA GLN A 70 12.84 0.72 -0.98
C GLN A 70 13.22 0.23 0.40
N LEU A 71 14.36 -0.46 0.49
CA LEU A 71 14.85 -1.06 1.72
C LEU A 71 16.15 -0.40 2.14
N ARG A 72 16.35 -0.32 3.46
CA ARG A 72 17.62 0.10 4.06
C ARG A 72 18.13 -0.96 5.03
N LYS A 73 19.37 -1.40 4.84
CA LYS A 73 20.08 -2.32 5.74
C LYS A 73 21.43 -1.73 6.12
N GLY A 74 21.49 -1.09 7.30
CA GLY A 74 22.65 -0.29 7.68
C GLY A 74 22.84 0.89 6.72
N ALA A 75 23.99 0.96 6.06
CA ALA A 75 24.29 2.00 5.07
C ALA A 75 23.86 1.65 3.63
N ARG A 76 23.40 0.41 3.37
CA ARG A 76 22.98 -0.03 2.03
C ARG A 76 21.50 0.27 1.82
N GLU A 77 21.19 0.94 0.72
CA GLU A 77 19.83 1.12 0.21
C GLU A 77 19.68 0.40 -1.13
N PHE A 78 18.56 -0.28 -1.32
CA PHE A 78 18.29 -1.04 -2.53
C PHE A 78 16.78 -1.15 -2.76
N GLU A 79 16.37 -1.37 -4.01
CA GLU A 79 14.96 -1.54 -4.37
C GLU A 79 14.64 -3.02 -4.54
N VAL A 80 13.46 -3.42 -4.07
CA VAL A 80 12.92 -4.77 -4.27
C VAL A 80 11.57 -4.64 -4.95
N THR A 81 11.44 -5.26 -6.12
CA THR A 81 10.16 -5.50 -6.77
C THR A 81 9.55 -6.78 -6.23
N VAL A 82 8.35 -6.69 -5.68
CA VAL A 82 7.57 -7.82 -5.18
C VAL A 82 6.39 -8.05 -6.10
N ARG A 83 6.23 -9.28 -6.59
CA ARG A 83 5.05 -9.69 -7.35
C ARG A 83 4.36 -10.85 -6.64
N ILE A 84 3.07 -10.69 -6.37
CA ILE A 84 2.24 -11.69 -5.69
C ILE A 84 1.22 -12.23 -6.70
N TRP A 85 1.19 -13.55 -6.90
CA TRP A 85 0.16 -14.25 -7.64
C TRP A 85 -0.85 -14.85 -6.67
N PHE A 86 -2.13 -14.64 -6.94
CA PHE A 86 -3.22 -15.21 -6.17
C PHE A 86 -4.38 -15.61 -7.07
N GLU A 87 -5.19 -16.57 -6.61
CA GLU A 87 -6.42 -16.96 -7.28
C GLU A 87 -7.48 -15.86 -7.15
N GLN A 88 -8.11 -15.48 -8.27
CA GLN A 88 -9.10 -14.40 -8.30
C GLN A 88 -10.32 -14.67 -7.41
N GLN A 89 -10.77 -15.93 -7.32
CA GLN A 89 -12.01 -16.29 -6.60
C GLN A 89 -11.77 -16.51 -5.10
N SER A 90 -10.71 -17.24 -4.75
CA SER A 90 -10.43 -17.65 -3.37
C SER A 90 -9.47 -16.70 -2.65
N GLU A 91 -8.80 -15.81 -3.40
CA GLU A 91 -7.69 -14.98 -2.93
C GLU A 91 -6.56 -15.81 -2.30
N ARG A 92 -6.45 -17.09 -2.66
CA ARG A 92 -5.36 -17.95 -2.22
C ARG A 92 -4.07 -17.52 -2.89
N VAL A 93 -3.05 -17.19 -2.08
CA VAL A 93 -1.71 -16.89 -2.60
C VAL A 93 -1.11 -18.16 -3.19
N VAL A 94 -0.65 -18.05 -4.43
CA VAL A 94 -0.01 -19.15 -5.18
C VAL A 94 1.50 -18.98 -5.19
N ARG A 95 1.98 -17.74 -5.32
CA ARG A 95 3.41 -17.44 -5.41
C ARG A 95 3.69 -16.01 -4.96
N ILE A 96 4.83 -15.82 -4.31
CA ILE A 96 5.42 -14.49 -4.09
C ILE A 96 6.84 -14.52 -4.67
N HIS A 97 7.15 -13.56 -5.54
CA HIS A 97 8.46 -13.39 -6.13
C HIS A 97 9.07 -12.06 -5.72
N PHE A 98 10.38 -12.06 -5.50
CA PHE A 98 11.18 -10.90 -5.11
C PHE A 98 12.31 -10.75 -6.12
N SER A 99 12.45 -9.56 -6.69
CA SER A 99 13.57 -9.18 -7.54
C SER A 99 14.23 -7.96 -6.93
N GLU A 100 15.48 -8.10 -6.49
CA GLU A 100 16.30 -6.98 -6.05
C GLU A 100 16.89 -6.29 -7.27
N ASP A 101 16.66 -4.99 -7.41
CA ASP A 101 17.39 -4.14 -8.35
C ASP A 101 18.42 -3.36 -7.54
N ASP A 102 19.70 -3.69 -7.75
CA ASP A 102 20.78 -2.90 -7.17
C ASP A 102 20.90 -1.61 -7.98
N ARG A 103 20.31 -0.54 -7.46
CA ARG A 103 20.38 0.80 -8.05
C ARG A 103 21.83 1.34 -8.12
N ALA A 104 22.82 0.60 -7.62
CA ALA A 104 24.24 0.89 -7.81
C ALA A 104 24.72 0.77 -9.26
N SER A 105 24.00 0.05 -10.14
CA SER A 105 24.30 0.05 -11.58
C SER A 105 23.20 0.77 -12.34
N GLY A 106 23.46 2.01 -12.78
CA GLY A 106 22.56 2.76 -13.68
C GLY A 106 22.42 2.16 -15.08
N LEU A 107 22.36 0.84 -15.21
CA LEU A 107 22.20 0.11 -16.46
C LEU A 107 20.89 -0.69 -16.39
N PRO A 108 19.97 -0.54 -17.34
CA PRO A 108 18.78 -1.38 -17.40
C PRO A 108 19.19 -2.84 -17.59
N ALA A 109 18.52 -3.76 -16.88
CA ALA A 109 18.71 -5.21 -16.96
C ALA A 109 18.55 -5.80 -18.38
N ALA A 110 18.08 -5.01 -19.35
CA ALA A 110 18.03 -5.37 -20.76
C ALA A 110 19.38 -5.29 -21.50
N MET A 111 20.46 -4.82 -20.86
CA MET A 111 21.74 -4.55 -21.53
C MET A 111 22.89 -5.47 -21.10
N VAL A 112 22.58 -6.63 -20.52
CA VAL A 112 23.55 -7.73 -20.31
C VAL A 112 23.15 -8.89 -21.21
N LEU A 113 23.40 -8.73 -22.51
CA LEU A 113 23.46 -9.85 -23.44
C LEU A 113 24.35 -9.50 -24.64
N ILE A 114 25.67 -9.42 -24.42
CA ILE A 114 26.70 -9.72 -25.43
C ILE A 114 27.96 -10.21 -24.69
#